data_AF-A0A517XRF6-F1
#
_entry.id   AF-A0A517XRF6-F1
#
_cell.length_a   1.000
_cell.length_b   1.000
_cell.length_c   1.000
_cell.angle_alpha   90.00
_cell.angle_beta   90.00
_cell.angle_gamma   90.00
#
_symmetry.space_group_name_H-M   'P 1'
#
loop_
_entity.id
_entity.type
_entity.pdbx_description
1 polymer ?
#
loop_
_entity_poly.entity_id
_entity_poly.type
_entity_poly.pdbx_seq_one_letter_code
_entity_poly.pdbx_strand_id
1 'polypeptide(L)'
;MDVGSNQAPVVQWAGRVISGLVVAFLLVDAGMKVVGAGPVLEASARLGIPTDAIRGIGLVLLASTTLYALPRTAVLGAILLTGYLGGAAATHVNAGDVGFPVGFAVGLGVLAWLGLALREPRLFGTIFLGR
;
A
#
# COMPACT_ATOMS: atom_id res chain seq x y z
N MET A 1 16.99 10.15 29.57
CA MET A 1 17.88 10.33 28.41
C MET A 1 17.02 10.78 27.27
N ASP A 2 17.08 12.08 26.98
CA ASP A 2 16.30 12.73 25.94
C ASP A 2 16.84 12.30 24.57
N VAL A 3 16.30 11.21 24.03
CA VAL A 3 16.44 10.89 22.60
C VAL A 3 15.41 11.74 21.85
N GLY A 4 15.48 13.05 22.03
CA GLY A 4 14.90 14.03 21.13
C GLY A 4 15.64 13.93 19.81
N SER A 5 15.32 12.89 19.04
CA SER A 5 15.95 12.63 17.76
C SER A 5 15.65 13.81 16.85
N ASN A 6 16.63 14.68 16.68
CA ASN A 6 16.64 15.77 15.71
C ASN A 6 16.73 15.14 14.32
N GLN A 7 15.64 14.49 13.89
CA GLN A 7 15.55 13.87 12.58
C GLN A 7 15.56 15.00 11.56
N ALA A 8 16.57 15.02 10.69
CA ALA A 8 16.73 16.08 9.70
C ALA A 8 15.41 16.25 8.92
N PRO A 9 14.91 17.49 8.72
CA PRO A 9 13.66 17.74 8.01
C PRO A 9 13.55 16.97 6.69
N VAL A 10 14.68 16.79 6.00
CA VAL A 10 14.84 16.04 4.76
C VAL A 10 14.33 14.60 4.85
N VAL A 11 14.60 13.89 5.94
CA VAL A 11 14.20 12.47 6.11
C VAL A 11 12.68 12.35 6.23
N GLN A 12 12.06 13.24 7.01
CA GLN A 12 10.61 13.28 7.17
C GLN A 12 9.91 13.70 5.87
N TRP A 13 10.48 14.65 5.13
CA TRP A 13 9.98 15.07 3.82
C TRP A 13 10.07 13.94 2.80
N ALA A 14 11.18 13.20 2.73
CA ALA A 14 11.31 12.03 1.88
C ALA A 14 10.22 10.98 2.19
N GLY A 15 9.97 10.71 3.48
CA GLY A 15 8.89 9.81 3.92
C GLY A 15 7.49 10.27 3.48
N ARG A 16 7.20 11.58 3.57
CA ARG A 16 5.94 12.16 3.08
C ARG A 16 5.80 12.05 1.57
N VAL A 17 6.86 12.29 0.80
CA VAL A 17 6.85 12.17 -0.66
C VAL A 17 6.60 10.71 -1.08
N ILE A 18 7.35 9.76 -0.51
CA ILE A 18 7.16 8.32 -0.79
C ILE A 18 5.74 7.89 -0.44
N SER A 19 5.26 8.25 0.75
CA SER A 19 3.89 7.92 1.18
C SER A 19 2.83 8.55 0.28
N GLY A 20 3.04 9.80 -0.14
CA GLY A 20 2.16 10.51 -1.05
C GLY A 20 2.06 9.82 -2.42
N LEU A 21 3.20 9.38 -2.97
CA LEU A 21 3.24 8.64 -4.24
C LEU A 21 2.52 7.28 -4.13
N VAL A 22 2.76 6.53 -3.05
CA VAL A 22 2.07 5.26 -2.79
C VAL A 22 0.55 5.49 -2.66
N VAL A 23 0.13 6.46 -1.85
CA VAL A 23 -1.29 6.79 -1.67
C VAL A 23 -1.93 7.21 -2.99
N ALA A 24 -1.30 8.11 -3.74
CA ALA A 24 -1.84 8.59 -5.01
C ALA A 24 -2.04 7.44 -6.00
N PHE A 25 -1.03 6.57 -6.15
CA PHE A 25 -1.13 5.40 -7.02
C PHE A 25 -2.27 4.46 -6.60
N LEU A 26 -2.33 4.10 -5.31
CA LEU A 26 -3.33 3.17 -4.80
C LEU A 26 -4.76 3.74 -4.84
N LEU A 27 -4.92 5.05 -4.68
CA LEU A 27 -6.23 5.71 -4.83
C LEU A 27 -6.71 5.67 -6.28
N VAL A 28 -5.82 5.88 -7.24
CA VAL A 28 -6.17 5.75 -8.67
C VAL A 28 -6.53 4.30 -8.99
N ASP A 29 -5.72 3.34 -8.56
CA ASP A 29 -5.99 1.91 -8.77
C ASP A 29 -7.33 1.47 -8.15
N ALA A 30 -7.58 1.87 -6.90
CA ALA A 30 -8.85 1.61 -6.22
C ALA A 30 -10.03 2.27 -6.94
N GLY A 31 -9.89 3.54 -7.33
CA GLY A 31 -10.92 4.28 -8.06
C GLY A 31 -11.31 3.60 -9.36
N MET A 32 -10.32 3.17 -10.15
CA MET A 32 -10.54 2.44 -11.41
C MET A 32 -11.28 1.11 -11.20
N LYS A 33 -10.99 0.39 -10.11
CA LYS A 33 -11.74 -0.81 -9.71
C LYS A 33 -13.18 -0.51 -9.29
N VAL A 34 -13.39 0.55 -8.50
CA VAL A 34 -14.72 0.93 -8.00
C VAL A 34 -15.66 1.38 -9.13
N VAL A 35 -15.15 2.18 -10.07
CA VAL A 35 -15.96 2.61 -11.23
C VAL A 35 -16.15 1.48 -12.26
N GLY A 36 -15.38 0.39 -12.17
CA GLY A 36 -15.42 -0.73 -13.10
C GLY A 36 -14.87 -0.35 -14.47
N ALA A 37 -13.71 0.31 -14.51
CA ALA A 37 -13.10 0.74 -15.76
C ALA A 37 -12.76 -0.46 -16.67
N GLY A 38 -13.09 -0.37 -17.96
CA GLY A 38 -12.89 -1.44 -18.95
C GLY A 38 -11.52 -2.13 -18.88
N PRO A 39 -10.39 -1.40 -18.87
CA PRO A 39 -9.06 -2.01 -18.77
C PRO A 39 -8.86 -2.86 -17.50
N VAL A 40 -9.45 -2.44 -16.37
CA VAL A 40 -9.38 -3.19 -15.11
C VAL A 40 -10.23 -4.45 -15.18
N LEU A 41 -11.42 -4.38 -15.78
CA LEU A 41 -12.29 -5.54 -15.96
C LEU A 41 -11.61 -6.59 -16.87
N GLU A 42 -11.03 -6.15 -17.98
CA GLU A 42 -10.32 -7.02 -18.93
C GLU A 42 -9.08 -7.66 -18.29
N ALA A 43 -8.26 -6.89 -17.58
CA ALA A 43 -7.09 -7.40 -16.89
C ALA A 43 -7.47 -8.41 -15.79
N SER A 44 -8.51 -8.10 -15.02
CA SER A 44 -9.01 -8.97 -13.95
C SER A 44 -9.60 -10.28 -14.50
N ALA A 45 -10.31 -10.21 -15.63
CA ALA A 45 -10.85 -11.40 -16.30
C ALA A 45 -9.73 -12.36 -16.76
N ARG A 46 -8.60 -11.83 -17.25
CA ARG A 46 -7.42 -12.65 -17.60
C ARG A 46 -6.80 -13.34 -16.39
N LEU A 47 -6.94 -12.76 -15.20
CA LEU A 47 -6.52 -13.33 -13.92
C LEU A 47 -7.55 -14.29 -13.32
N GLY A 48 -8.68 -14.54 -14.01
CA GLY A 48 -9.76 -15.40 -13.52
C GLY A 48 -10.59 -14.77 -12.41
N ILE A 49 -10.53 -13.45 -12.22
CA ILE A 49 -11.31 -12.73 -11.20
C ILE A 49 -12.70 -12.41 -11.76
N PRO A 50 -13.79 -12.80 -11.07
CA PRO A 50 -15.15 -12.43 -11.44
C PRO A 50 -15.36 -10.91 -11.45
N THR A 51 -16.08 -10.39 -12.45
CA THR A 51 -16.23 -8.93 -12.63
C THR A 51 -17.04 -8.25 -11.52
N ASP A 52 -17.96 -8.98 -10.90
CA ASP A 52 -18.74 -8.56 -9.74
C ASP A 52 -17.88 -8.40 -8.47
N ALA A 53 -16.81 -9.17 -8.34
CA ALA A 53 -15.87 -9.08 -7.21
C ALA A 53 -14.96 -7.83 -7.29
N ILE A 54 -14.69 -7.31 -8.49
CA ILE A 54 -13.72 -6.22 -8.72
C ILE A 54 -14.06 -4.96 -7.93
N ARG A 55 -15.35 -4.60 -7.86
CA ARG A 55 -15.78 -3.43 -7.07
C ARG A 55 -15.49 -3.63 -5.59
N GLY A 56 -15.74 -4.81 -5.04
CA GLY A 56 -15.43 -5.15 -3.65
C GLY A 56 -13.93 -5.05 -3.37
N ILE A 57 -13.09 -5.58 -4.26
CA ILE A 57 -11.63 -5.48 -4.18
C ILE A 57 -11.20 -4.00 -4.18
N GLY A 58 -11.78 -3.18 -5.06
CA GLY A 58 -11.53 -1.74 -5.11
C GLY A 58 -11.90 -1.01 -3.81
N LEU A 59 -13.03 -1.36 -3.18
CA LEU A 59 -13.46 -0.77 -1.92
C LEU A 59 -12.53 -1.15 -0.76
N VAL A 60 -12.08 -2.41 -0.69
CA VAL A 60 -11.10 -2.86 0.31
C VAL A 60 -9.78 -2.12 0.15
N LEU A 61 -9.31 -1.95 -1.09
CA LEU A 61 -8.10 -1.17 -1.36
C LEU A 61 -8.28 0.29 -0.97
N LEU A 62 -9.41 0.89 -1.32
CA LEU A 62 -9.73 2.28 -0.98
C LEU A 62 -9.71 2.49 0.53
N ALA A 63 -10.42 1.65 1.29
CA ALA A 63 -10.45 1.72 2.74
C ALA A 63 -9.05 1.54 3.36
N SER A 64 -8.29 0.56 2.90
CA SER A 64 -6.91 0.31 3.37
C SER A 64 -5.99 1.50 3.09
N THR A 65 -6.12 2.11 1.91
CA THR A 65 -5.33 3.27 1.49
C THR A 65 -5.72 4.53 2.29
N THR A 66 -7.01 4.75 2.53
CA THR A 66 -7.49 5.84 3.39
C THR A 66 -6.95 5.70 4.80
N LEU A 67 -7.01 4.51 5.39
CA LEU A 67 -6.42 4.24 6.70
C LEU A 67 -4.90 4.48 6.73
N TYR A 68 -4.20 4.12 5.65
CA TYR A 68 -2.76 4.36 5.53
C TYR A 68 -2.40 5.86 5.39
N ALA A 69 -3.25 6.63 4.71
CA ALA A 69 -3.04 8.06 4.50
C ALA A 69 -3.20 8.88 5.80
N LEU A 70 -4.10 8.44 6.69
CA LEU A 70 -4.35 9.12 7.96
C LEU A 70 -3.25 8.79 9.00
N PRO A 71 -2.56 9.78 9.58
CA PRO A 71 -1.42 9.53 10.47
C PRO A 71 -1.78 8.71 11.72
N ARG A 72 -3.01 8.85 12.23
CA ARG A 72 -3.49 8.12 13.40
C ARG A 72 -3.72 6.62 13.15
N THR A 73 -4.00 6.22 11.91
CA THR A 73 -4.32 4.84 11.54
C THR A 73 -3.30 4.24 10.57
N ALA A 74 -2.21 4.95 10.32
CA ALA A 74 -1.26 4.62 9.26
C ALA A 74 -0.66 3.22 9.38
N VAL A 75 -0.39 2.76 10.61
CA VAL A 75 0.12 1.40 10.88
C VAL A 75 -0.92 0.34 10.50
N LEU A 76 -2.18 0.52 10.90
CA LEU A 76 -3.25 -0.40 10.53
C LEU A 76 -3.43 -0.43 9.01
N GLY A 77 -3.42 0.74 8.37
CA GLY A 77 -3.46 0.85 6.91
C GLY A 77 -2.29 0.11 6.24
N ALA A 78 -1.06 0.26 6.74
CA ALA A 78 0.12 -0.44 6.19
C ALA A 78 0.00 -1.96 6.31
N ILE A 79 -0.54 -2.47 7.41
CA ILE A 79 -0.81 -3.90 7.62
C ILE A 79 -1.86 -4.39 6.61
N LEU A 80 -2.98 -3.67 6.47
CA LEU A 80 -4.03 -4.03 5.52
C LEU A 80 -3.53 -4.00 4.07
N LEU A 81 -2.75 -2.97 3.71
CA LEU A 81 -2.12 -2.87 2.39
C LEU A 81 -1.12 -4.01 2.14
N THR A 82 -0.42 -4.49 3.16
CA THR A 82 0.48 -5.64 3.04
C THR A 82 -0.31 -6.91 2.73
N GLY A 83 -1.42 -7.14 3.43
CA GLY A 83 -2.32 -8.26 3.14
C GLY A 83 -2.91 -8.16 1.73
N TYR A 84 -3.37 -6.97 1.34
CA TYR A 84 -3.93 -6.72 0.00
C TYR A 84 -2.89 -6.97 -1.12
N LEU A 85 -1.70 -6.38 -1.00
CA LEU A 85 -0.63 -6.50 -2.01
C LEU A 85 -0.04 -7.92 -2.05
N GLY A 86 0.03 -8.61 -0.91
CA GLY A 86 0.37 -10.03 -0.86
C GLY A 86 -0.66 -10.91 -1.59
N GLY A 87 -1.96 -10.62 -1.43
CA GLY A 87 -3.03 -11.27 -2.18
C GLY A 87 -2.96 -10.99 -3.69
N ALA A 88 -2.66 -9.75 -4.08
CA ALA A 88 -2.45 -9.38 -5.48
C ALA A 88 -1.27 -10.14 -6.09
N ALA A 89 -0.12 -10.17 -5.39
CA ALA A 89 1.04 -10.96 -5.79
C ALA A 89 0.67 -12.45 -5.95
N ALA A 90 0.03 -13.06 -4.97
CA ALA A 90 -0.40 -14.47 -5.04
C ALA A 90 -1.34 -14.74 -6.21
N THR A 91 -2.23 -13.79 -6.54
CA THR A 91 -3.14 -13.91 -7.69
C THR A 91 -2.36 -13.95 -9.00
N HIS A 92 -1.36 -13.08 -9.17
CA HIS A 92 -0.49 -13.09 -10.35
C HIS A 92 0.38 -14.35 -10.42
N VAL A 93 0.94 -14.82 -9.31
CA VAL A 93 1.67 -16.10 -9.26
C VAL A 93 0.76 -17.25 -9.71
N ASN A 94 -0.47 -17.32 -9.22
CA ASN A 94 -1.43 -18.36 -9.57
C ASN A 94 -1.85 -18.32 -11.05
N ALA A 95 -1.90 -17.12 -11.64
CA ALA A 95 -2.15 -16.93 -13.06
C ALA A 95 -0.92 -17.18 -13.95
N GLY A 96 0.24 -17.53 -13.36
CA GLY A 96 1.50 -17.73 -14.09
C GLY A 96 2.23 -16.43 -14.48
N ASP A 97 1.75 -15.27 -14.01
CA ASP A 97 2.23 -13.93 -14.34
C ASP A 97 3.22 -13.39 -13.29
N VAL A 98 4.32 -14.14 -13.09
CA VAL A 98 5.21 -13.99 -11.92
C VAL A 98 6.20 -12.83 -12.01
N GLY A 99 6.26 -12.12 -13.15
CA GLY A 99 7.32 -11.16 -13.44
C GLY A 99 7.12 -9.80 -12.77
N PHE A 100 6.98 -8.76 -13.60
CA PHE A 100 6.79 -7.39 -13.14
C PHE A 100 5.62 -7.22 -12.15
N PRO A 101 4.44 -7.83 -12.33
CA PRO A 101 3.29 -7.57 -11.44
C PRO A 101 3.53 -7.99 -9.99
N VAL A 102 4.16 -9.15 -9.77
CA VAL A 102 4.52 -9.63 -8.44
C VAL A 102 5.57 -8.72 -7.80
N GLY A 103 6.64 -8.42 -8.53
CA GLY A 103 7.70 -7.52 -8.04
C GLY A 103 7.19 -6.12 -7.73
N PHE A 104 6.27 -5.61 -8.55
CA PHE A 104 5.63 -4.31 -8.36
C PHE A 104 4.72 -4.30 -7.12
N ALA A 105 3.90 -5.33 -6.91
CA ALA A 105 3.05 -5.44 -5.72
C ALA A 105 3.88 -5.51 -4.42
N VAL A 106 4.93 -6.33 -4.41
CA VAL A 106 5.85 -6.43 -3.25
C VAL A 106 6.60 -5.12 -3.04
N GLY A 107 7.12 -4.51 -4.11
CA GLY A 107 7.82 -3.24 -4.07
C GLY A 107 6.97 -2.11 -3.51
N LEU A 108 5.69 -2.02 -3.90
CA LEU A 108 4.75 -1.06 -3.33
C LEU A 108 4.51 -1.28 -1.83
N GLY A 109 4.42 -2.53 -1.38
CA GLY A 109 4.30 -2.86 0.04
C GLY A 109 5.51 -2.39 0.83
N VAL A 110 6.72 -2.63 0.30
CA VAL A 110 7.97 -2.14 0.89
C VAL A 110 8.01 -0.62 0.94
N LEU A 111 7.62 0.06 -0.15
CA LEU A 111 7.57 1.53 -0.19
C LEU A 111 6.54 2.11 0.79
N ALA A 112 5.40 1.44 1.00
CA ALA A 112 4.43 1.84 2.01
C ALA A 112 5.03 1.79 3.42
N TRP A 113 5.69 0.69 3.79
CA TRP A 113 6.37 0.60 5.09
C TRP A 113 7.55 1.56 5.22
N LEU A 114 8.34 1.75 4.17
CA LEU A 114 9.46 2.70 4.16
C LEU A 114 8.97 4.14 4.32
N GLY A 115 7.94 4.54 3.57
CA GLY A 115 7.33 5.86 3.68
C GLY A 115 6.80 6.14 5.09
N LEU A 116 6.16 5.14 5.71
CA LEU A 116 5.71 5.19 7.09
C LEU A 116 6.88 5.30 8.09
N ALA A 117 7.92 4.50 7.93
CA ALA A 117 9.11 4.51 8.78
C ALA A 117 9.82 5.87 8.78
N LEU A 118 9.93 6.47 7.60
CA LEU A 118 10.61 7.75 7.41
C LEU A 118 9.78 8.94 7.91
N ARG A 119 8.45 8.91 7.76
CA ARG A 119 7.58 10.02 8.22
C ARG A 119 7.28 9.97 9.72
N GLU A 120 7.28 8.79 10.33
CA GLU A 120 6.93 8.59 11.74
C GLU A 120 7.98 7.76 12.53
N PRO A 121 9.20 8.30 12.74
CA PRO A 121 10.30 7.56 13.37
C PRO A 121 9.99 7.06 14.79
N ARG A 122 9.10 7.78 15.48
CA ARG A 122 8.66 7.46 16.86
C ARG A 122 7.95 6.11 16.93
N LEU A 123 7.16 5.77 15.91
CA LEU A 123 6.44 4.49 15.86
C LEU A 123 7.39 3.30 15.72
N PHE A 124 8.48 3.46 14.96
CA PHE A 124 9.48 2.40 14.79
C PHE A 124 10.32 2.18 16.06
N GLY A 125 10.64 3.25 16.80
CA GLY A 125 11.29 3.12 18.11
C GLY A 125 10.46 2.26 19.08
N THR A 126 9.15 2.49 19.14
CA THR A 126 8.27 1.77 20.06
C THR A 126 7.96 0.34 19.59
N ILE A 127 7.69 0.12 18.30
CA ILE A 127 7.28 -1.20 17.77
C ILE A 127 8.48 -2.16 17.65
N PHE A 128 9.64 -1.69 17.16
CA PHE A 128 10.76 -2.57 16.83
C PHE A 128 11.89 -2.55 17.86
N LEU A 129 12.07 -1.45 18.61
CA LEU A 129 13.13 -1.35 19.61
C LEU A 129 12.65 -1.59 21.05
N GLY A 130 11.34 -1.59 21.32
CA GLY A 130 10.80 -1.84 22.66
C GLY A 130 11.31 -0.89 23.73
N ARG A 131 11.58 0.38 23.36
CA ARG A 131 12.03 1.45 24.26
C ARG A 131 11.04 2.59 24.31
#